data_AF-A0A382L5Z3-F1
#
_entry.id   AF-A0A382L5Z3-F1
#
_cell.length_a   1.000
_cell.length_b   1.000
_cell.length_c   1.000
_cell.angle_alpha   90.00
_cell.angle_beta   90.00
_cell.angle_gamma   90.00
#
_symmetry.space_group_name_H-M   'P 1'
#
loop_
_entity.id
_entity.type
_entity.pdbx_description
1 polymer ?
#
loop_
_entity_poly.entity_id
_entity_poly.type
_entity_poly.pdbx_seq_one_letter_code
_entity_poly.pdbx_strand_id
1 'polypeptide(L)'
;VKQRKGFRGWFYFRTGWSTYFVFILAAINTLTVTYFLAIDNYPVLKAVFPTFEQYAVIMVSVGIPLLIVVGYFHFKKTLAYKSEMDIYVESNPYLSRNTVNADLTLKLDLKLITLLLKM
;
A
#
# COMPACT_ATOMS: atom_id res chain seq x y z
N VAL A 1 -2.47 10.83 28.58
CA VAL A 1 -2.27 9.40 28.24
C VAL A 1 -0.81 9.03 28.48
N LYS A 2 -0.51 8.10 29.39
CA LYS A 2 0.87 7.67 29.71
C LYS A 2 1.50 7.09 28.42
N GLN A 3 2.54 7.74 27.89
CA GLN A 3 3.19 7.29 26.65
C GLN A 3 3.80 5.90 26.86
N ARG A 4 3.17 4.86 26.30
CA ARG A 4 3.73 3.51 26.31
C ARG A 4 4.81 3.40 25.23
N LYS A 5 6.01 3.90 25.53
CA LYS A 5 7.15 3.98 24.59
C LYS A 5 7.46 2.64 23.92
N GLY A 6 7.34 1.52 24.63
CA GLY A 6 7.54 0.17 24.08
C GLY A 6 6.58 -0.20 22.95
N PHE A 7 5.27 0.03 23.11
CA PHE A 7 4.31 -0.26 22.04
C PHE A 7 4.52 0.63 20.81
N ARG A 8 4.95 1.88 21.01
CA ARG A 8 5.31 2.78 19.90
C ARG A 8 6.56 2.29 19.17
N GLY A 9 7.60 1.88 19.90
CA GLY A 9 8.80 1.29 19.31
C GLY A 9 8.50 0.03 18.50
N TRP A 10 7.69 -0.88 19.06
CA TRP A 10 7.26 -2.09 18.36
C TRP A 10 6.42 -1.79 17.11
N PHE A 11 5.55 -0.78 17.18
CA PHE A 11 4.81 -0.32 16.01
C PHE A 11 5.75 0.19 14.91
N TYR A 12 6.72 1.06 15.25
CA TYR A 12 7.70 1.56 14.29
C TYR A 12 8.53 0.43 13.68
N PHE A 13 8.94 -0.55 14.48
CA PHE A 13 9.65 -1.72 13.99
C PHE A 13 8.81 -2.52 12.99
N ARG A 14 7.58 -2.90 13.33
CA ARG A 14 6.72 -3.68 12.42
C ARG A 14 6.41 -2.93 11.13
N THR A 15 6.16 -1.63 11.21
CA THR A 15 5.92 -0.80 10.03
C THR A 15 7.19 -0.72 9.17
N GLY A 16 8.35 -0.45 9.77
CA GLY A 16 9.61 -0.41 9.03
C GLY A 16 9.94 -1.75 8.36
N TRP A 17 9.76 -2.85 9.09
CA TRP A 17 9.95 -4.20 8.56
C TRP A 17 9.01 -4.51 7.40
N SER A 18 7.71 -4.35 7.61
CA SER A 18 6.68 -4.75 6.63
C SER A 18 6.70 -3.86 5.38
N THR A 19 6.92 -2.56 5.54
CA THR A 19 6.87 -1.60 4.43
C THR A 19 8.17 -1.58 3.61
N TYR A 20 9.34 -1.71 4.24
CA TYR A 20 10.61 -1.52 3.54
C TYR A 20 11.39 -2.82 3.32
N PHE A 21 11.51 -3.68 4.33
CA PHE A 21 12.38 -4.85 4.25
C PHE A 21 11.71 -6.05 3.58
N VAL A 22 10.43 -6.32 3.89
CA VAL A 22 9.73 -7.50 3.35
C VAL A 22 9.75 -7.53 1.82
N PHE A 23 9.54 -6.39 1.15
CA PHE A 23 9.57 -6.33 -0.31
C PHE A 23 10.93 -6.77 -0.89
N ILE A 24 12.03 -6.23 -0.36
CA ILE A 24 13.38 -6.54 -0.85
C ILE A 24 13.73 -8.00 -0.58
N LEU A 25 13.47 -8.48 0.63
CA LEU A 25 13.76 -9.87 1.01
C LEU A 25 12.93 -10.87 0.20
N ALA A 26 11.64 -10.57 0.01
CA ALA A 26 10.76 -11.39 -0.82
C ALA A 26 11.17 -11.38 -2.29
N ALA A 27 11.57 -10.22 -2.84
CA ALA A 27 12.03 -10.10 -4.22
C ALA A 27 13.31 -10.92 -4.45
N ILE A 28 14.32 -10.78 -3.58
CA ILE A 28 15.55 -11.57 -3.66
C ILE A 28 15.23 -13.07 -3.58
N ASN A 29 14.45 -13.49 -2.57
CA ASN A 29 14.11 -14.90 -2.41
C ASN A 29 13.35 -15.44 -3.63
N THR A 30 12.34 -14.71 -4.10
CA THR A 30 11.53 -15.13 -5.25
C THR A 30 12.38 -15.25 -6.51
N LEU A 31 13.25 -14.28 -6.79
CA LEU A 31 14.14 -14.33 -7.94
C LEU A 31 15.09 -15.53 -7.85
N THR A 32 15.75 -15.71 -6.71
CA THR A 32 16.70 -16.81 -6.47
C THR A 32 16.02 -18.17 -6.58
N VAL A 33 14.93 -18.39 -5.84
CA VAL A 33 14.22 -19.68 -5.81
C VAL A 33 13.63 -20.01 -7.17
N THR A 34 12.98 -19.04 -7.84
CA THR A 34 12.42 -19.27 -9.17
C THR A 34 13.50 -19.62 -10.18
N TYR A 35 14.65 -18.94 -10.13
CA TYR A 35 15.72 -19.24 -11.06
C TYR A 35 16.32 -20.62 -10.82
N PHE A 36 16.83 -20.88 -9.61
CA PHE A 36 17.57 -22.10 -9.34
C PHE A 36 16.70 -23.36 -9.23
N LEU A 37 15.43 -23.22 -8.80
CA LEU A 37 14.52 -24.38 -8.73
C LEU A 37 13.74 -24.61 -10.02
N ALA A 38 13.34 -23.56 -10.75
CA ALA A 38 12.52 -23.73 -11.95
C ALA A 38 13.32 -23.51 -13.25
N ILE A 39 13.91 -22.33 -13.43
CA ILE A 39 14.52 -21.94 -14.71
C ILE A 39 15.73 -22.82 -15.05
N ASP A 40 16.64 -23.02 -14.09
CA ASP A 40 17.87 -23.77 -14.30
C ASP A 40 17.62 -25.26 -14.60
N ASN A 41 16.47 -25.78 -14.14
CA ASN A 41 16.05 -27.17 -14.31
C ASN A 41 15.14 -27.40 -15.52
N TYR A 42 14.64 -26.34 -16.19
CA TYR A 42 13.81 -26.46 -17.39
C TYR A 42 14.58 -25.98 -18.63
N PRO A 43 14.98 -26.89 -19.55
CA PRO A 43 15.84 -26.55 -20.69
C PRO A 43 15.32 -25.39 -21.55
N VAL A 44 14.00 -25.33 -21.77
CA VAL A 44 13.36 -24.25 -22.54
C VAL A 44 13.52 -22.88 -21.86
N LEU A 45 13.36 -22.82 -20.54
CA LEU A 45 13.49 -21.57 -19.78
C LEU A 45 14.96 -21.15 -19.68
N LYS A 46 15.87 -22.10 -19.44
CA LYS A 46 17.32 -21.86 -19.38
C LYS A 46 17.89 -21.38 -20.72
N ALA A 47 17.31 -21.79 -21.84
CA ALA A 47 17.68 -21.27 -23.15
C ALA A 47 17.36 -19.77 -23.32
N VAL A 48 16.27 -19.30 -22.69
CA VAL A 48 15.87 -17.88 -22.70
C VAL A 48 16.65 -17.07 -21.65
N PHE A 49 16.91 -17.68 -20.49
CA PHE A 49 17.60 -17.07 -19.36
C PHE A 49 18.81 -17.93 -18.94
N PRO A 50 19.97 -17.76 -19.59
CA PRO A 50 21.14 -18.62 -19.37
C PRO A 50 21.84 -18.39 -18.03
N THR A 51 21.75 -17.18 -17.46
CA THR A 51 22.38 -16.80 -16.19
C THR A 51 21.40 -16.15 -15.23
N PHE A 52 21.67 -16.29 -13.93
CA PHE A 52 20.86 -15.71 -12.88
C PHE A 52 20.86 -14.18 -12.94
N GLU A 53 22.02 -13.57 -13.19
CA GLU A 53 22.18 -12.12 -13.26
C GLU A 53 21.36 -11.52 -14.39
N GLN A 54 21.37 -12.16 -15.58
CA GLN A 54 20.57 -11.71 -16.71
C GLN A 54 19.08 -11.79 -16.41
N TYR A 55 18.63 -12.92 -15.86
CA TYR A 55 17.24 -13.09 -15.42
C TYR A 55 16.84 -12.03 -14.39
N ALA A 56 17.65 -11.83 -13.34
CA ALA A 56 17.36 -10.88 -12.28
C ALA A 56 17.26 -9.44 -12.81
N VAL A 57 18.19 -9.00 -13.67
CA VAL A 57 18.16 -7.66 -14.26
C VAL A 57 16.92 -7.47 -15.13
N ILE A 58 16.56 -8.45 -15.97
CA ILE A 58 15.36 -8.36 -16.82
C ILE A 58 14.09 -8.31 -15.96
N MET A 59 13.98 -9.21 -14.97
CA MET A 59 12.81 -9.26 -14.10
C MET A 59 12.65 -8.01 -13.24
N VAL A 60 13.74 -7.45 -12.71
CA VAL A 60 13.69 -6.21 -11.93
C VAL A 60 13.35 -5.01 -12.82
N SER A 61 13.95 -4.93 -14.01
CA SER A 61 13.72 -3.81 -14.95
C SER A 61 12.30 -3.78 -15.50
N VAL A 62 11.64 -4.94 -15.68
CA VAL A 62 10.23 -5.03 -16.09
C VAL A 62 9.29 -4.97 -14.87
N GLY A 63 9.66 -5.64 -13.78
CA GLY A 63 8.86 -5.78 -12.58
C GLY A 63 8.62 -4.45 -11.87
N ILE A 64 9.64 -3.60 -11.71
CA ILE A 64 9.48 -2.30 -11.04
C ILE A 64 8.47 -1.41 -11.78
N PRO A 65 8.59 -1.14 -13.09
CA PRO A 65 7.59 -0.37 -13.83
C PRO A 65 6.19 -0.98 -13.75
N LEU A 66 6.07 -2.31 -13.87
CA LEU A 66 4.77 -2.99 -13.79
C LEU A 66 4.11 -2.77 -12.43
N LEU A 67 4.86 -2.92 -11.33
CA LEU A 67 4.37 -2.69 -9.97
C LEU A 67 3.92 -1.24 -9.78
N ILE A 68 4.66 -0.26 -10.31
CA ILE A 68 4.25 1.15 -10.29
C ILE A 68 2.93 1.36 -11.03
N VAL A 69 2.80 0.78 -12.22
CA VAL A 69 1.59 0.91 -13.04
C VAL A 69 0.40 0.26 -12.34
N VAL A 70 0.53 -0.98 -11.86
CA VAL A 70 -0.52 -1.70 -11.13
C VAL A 70 -0.93 -0.91 -9.88
N GLY A 71 0.04 -0.43 -9.09
CA GLY A 71 -0.23 0.41 -7.93
C GLY A 71 -0.98 1.70 -8.30
N TYR A 72 -0.54 2.39 -9.36
CA TYR A 72 -1.21 3.59 -9.86
C TYR A 72 -2.68 3.31 -10.23
N PHE A 73 -2.94 2.22 -10.96
CA PHE A 73 -4.30 1.84 -11.34
C PHE A 73 -5.14 1.47 -10.12
N HIS A 74 -4.58 0.72 -9.18
CA HIS A 74 -5.26 0.35 -7.93
C HIS A 74 -5.75 1.60 -7.20
N PHE A 75 -4.86 2.54 -6.91
CA PHE A 75 -5.20 3.76 -6.15
C PHE A 75 -6.13 4.72 -6.89
N LYS A 76 -6.04 4.84 -8.22
CA LYS A 76 -6.82 5.85 -8.96
C LYS A 76 -8.09 5.35 -9.63
N LYS A 77 -8.18 4.06 -9.95
CA LYS A 77 -9.19 3.56 -10.89
C LYS A 77 -9.97 2.34 -10.40
N THR A 78 -9.64 1.77 -9.24
CA THR A 78 -10.32 0.55 -8.76
C THR A 78 -11.34 0.82 -7.68
N LEU A 79 -12.46 0.09 -7.72
CA LEU A 79 -13.45 0.05 -6.64
C LEU A 79 -12.87 -0.57 -5.36
N ALA A 80 -11.86 -1.44 -5.49
CA ALA A 80 -11.17 -2.06 -4.36
C ALA A 80 -10.56 -1.01 -3.42
N TYR A 81 -9.85 -0.02 -3.97
CA TYR A 81 -9.28 1.05 -3.14
C TYR A 81 -10.35 1.83 -2.36
N LYS A 82 -11.51 2.11 -2.97
CA LYS A 82 -12.62 2.78 -2.27
C LYS A 82 -13.09 1.95 -1.07
N SER A 83 -13.33 0.65 -1.26
CA SER A 83 -13.76 -0.24 -0.18
C SER A 83 -12.72 -0.36 0.93
N GLU A 84 -11.43 -0.37 0.60
CA GLU A 84 -10.35 -0.35 1.61
C GLU A 84 -10.37 0.92 2.45
N MET A 85 -10.62 2.08 1.82
CA MET A 85 -10.72 3.36 2.53
C MET A 85 -11.97 3.43 3.39
N ASP A 86 -13.10 2.91 2.92
CA ASP A 86 -14.34 2.84 3.71
C ASP A 86 -14.09 2.02 5.00
N ILE A 87 -13.49 0.82 4.86
CA ILE A 87 -13.10 -0.02 6.02
C ILE A 87 -12.11 0.71 6.93
N TYR A 88 -11.14 1.43 6.38
CA TYR A 88 -10.16 2.19 7.17
C TYR A 88 -10.82 3.31 8.00
N VAL A 89 -11.81 4.01 7.42
CA VAL A 89 -12.56 5.07 8.13
C VAL A 89 -13.45 4.45 9.20
N GLU A 90 -14.20 3.40 8.86
CA GLU A 90 -15.12 2.71 9.77
C GLU A 90 -14.40 2.06 10.95
N SER A 91 -13.26 1.41 10.70
CA SER A 91 -12.46 0.75 11.73
C SER A 91 -11.77 1.73 12.69
N ASN A 92 -11.72 3.03 12.36
CA ASN A 92 -11.14 4.07 13.21
C ASN A 92 -12.22 4.98 13.81
N PRO A 93 -12.63 4.77 15.08
CA PRO A 93 -13.69 5.55 15.70
C PRO A 93 -13.41 7.04 15.78
N TYR A 94 -12.14 7.45 15.87
CA TYR A 94 -11.78 8.87 15.90
C TYR A 94 -11.97 9.52 14.53
N LEU A 95 -11.55 8.83 13.47
CA LEU A 95 -11.70 9.32 12.11
C LEU A 95 -13.19 9.39 11.72
N SER A 96 -13.95 8.32 12.01
CA SER A 96 -15.40 8.28 11.81
C SER A 96 -16.15 9.37 12.58
N ARG A 97 -15.77 9.67 13.83
CA ARG A 97 -16.38 10.78 14.59
C ARG A 97 -16.04 12.13 13.99
N ASN A 98 -14.80 12.33 13.56
CA ASN A 98 -14.36 13.58 12.97
C ASN A 98 -15.05 13.88 11.64
N THR A 99 -15.30 12.87 10.80
CA THR A 99 -16.05 13.05 9.54
C THR A 99 -17.49 13.49 9.80
N VAL A 100 -18.18 12.84 10.74
CA VAL A 100 -19.55 13.23 11.15
C VAL A 100 -19.58 14.63 11.76
N ASN A 101 -18.65 14.92 12.67
CA ASN A 101 -18.57 16.25 13.31
C ASN A 101 -18.32 17.35 12.28
N ALA A 102 -17.43 17.12 11.30
CA ALA A 102 -17.15 18.08 10.23
C ALA A 102 -18.39 18.35 9.37
N ASP A 103 -19.16 17.31 9.02
CA ASP A 103 -20.42 17.45 8.27
C ASP A 103 -21.47 18.27 9.04
N LEU A 104 -21.62 18.00 10.35
CA LEU A 104 -22.52 18.77 11.21
C LEU A 104 -22.09 20.24 11.33
N THR A 105 -20.81 20.51 11.53
CA THR A 105 -20.27 21.87 11.61
C THR A 105 -20.54 22.62 10.30
N LEU A 106 -20.25 22.04 9.14
CA LEU A 106 -20.52 22.66 7.84
C LEU A 106 -22.00 22.97 7.63
N LYS A 107 -22.89 22.05 8.01
CA LYS A 107 -24.35 22.26 7.92
C LYS A 107 -24.82 23.39 8.82
N LEU A 108 -24.28 23.49 10.04
CA LEU A 108 -24.59 24.57 10.96
C LEU A 108 -24.10 25.91 10.41
N ASP A 109 -22.87 25.98 9.89
CA ASP A 109 -22.28 27.19 9.31
C ASP A 109 -23.09 27.68 8.10
N LEU A 110 -23.44 26.79 7.17
CA LEU A 110 -24.29 27.13 6.02
C LEU A 110 -25.66 27.65 6.44
N LYS A 111 -26.26 27.04 7.49
CA LYS A 111 -27.55 27.49 8.03
C LYS A 111 -27.43 28.86 8.68
N LEU A 112 -26.36 29.14 9.40
CA LEU A 112 -26.08 30.46 9.99
C LEU A 112 -25.92 31.52 8.88
N ILE A 113 -25.13 31.24 7.85
CA ILE A 113 -24.96 32.15 6.69
C ILE A 113 -26.31 32.41 6.02
N THR A 114 -27.13 31.36 5.82
CA THR A 114 -28.45 31.50 5.21
C THR A 114 -29.39 32.36 6.05
N LEU A 115 -29.33 32.25 7.38
CA LEU A 115 -30.12 33.09 8.28
C LEU A 115 -29.64 34.54 8.23
N LEU A 116 -28.33 34.78 8.23
CA LEU A 116 -27.75 36.12 8.10
C LEU A 116 -28.12 36.80 6.77
N LEU A 117 -28.17 36.06 5.67
CA LEU A 117 -28.57 36.58 4.36
C LEU A 117 -30.09 36.85 4.23
N LYS A 118 -30.90 36.29 5.13
CA LYS A 118 -32.36 36.49 5.18
C LYS A 118 -32.78 37.59 6.14
N MET A 119 -31.86 38.13 6.93
CA MET A 119 -32.04 39.35 7.73
C MET A 119 -31.83 40.58 6.87
#